data_AF-A0A7Y4WCB1-F1
#
_entry.id   AF-A0A7Y4WCB1-F1
#
_cell.length_a   1.000
_cell.length_b   1.000
_cell.length_c   1.000
_cell.angle_alpha   90.00
_cell.angle_beta   90.00
_cell.angle_gamma   90.00
#
_symmetry.space_group_name_H-M   'P 1'
#
loop_
_entity.id
_entity.type
_entity.pdbx_description
1 polymer ?
#
loop_
_entity_poly.entity_id
_entity_poly.type
_entity_poly.pdbx_seq_one_letter_code
_entity_poly.pdbx_strand_id
1 'polypeptide(L)'
;MQYPKGFWIVAYSVVLLAITLLPASALPAGHENQPFWAEKSAFVEGDDLFVVGVATKARSFEEGRKQAFEQGKIELMNYAQITSLEAQGLVIETQMTYEEPNPEGTVTVYRLLRVPAAKLVAIQGRLNEQARGQEQSLEKARQELIALQRSLIEKQNALEGHSTSLQEKSQRIEMQQRQVEGLLKQLAIKIPESTTSTKGGSRNPDSLMEQLKQAEAQLDAQERLLSEISLRAKSRITQEEHGFEKQCKYLHYGMTEEEVRAIMGTPHAVNAVTLTDITDNINRHSKRSISGIDHFWRYNGRTYGLRLALTKTGILIEKTFVLPGGGGLDCK
;
A
#
# COMPACT_ATOMS: atom_id res chain seq x y z
N MET A 1 -92.36 5.84 26.87
CA MET A 1 -91.73 4.71 27.57
C MET A 1 -90.93 5.25 28.74
N GLN A 2 -91.47 5.17 29.95
CA GLN A 2 -90.79 5.58 31.19
C GLN A 2 -90.05 4.36 31.73
N TYR A 3 -88.73 4.42 31.75
CA TYR A 3 -87.93 3.37 32.40
C TYR A 3 -88.13 3.47 33.92
N PRO A 4 -88.31 2.33 34.61
CA PRO A 4 -88.52 2.33 36.06
C PRO A 4 -87.30 2.89 36.77
N LYS A 5 -87.53 3.84 37.69
CA LYS A 5 -86.49 4.55 38.46
C LYS A 5 -85.48 3.63 39.18
N GLY A 6 -85.83 2.36 39.40
CA GLY A 6 -84.93 1.37 39.99
C GLY A 6 -83.76 0.94 39.10
N PHE A 7 -83.86 1.07 37.76
CA PHE A 7 -82.80 0.63 36.86
C PHE A 7 -81.54 1.52 36.97
N TRP A 8 -81.73 2.81 37.25
CA TRP A 8 -80.63 3.74 37.43
C TRP A 8 -79.82 3.43 38.69
N ILE A 9 -80.46 3.05 39.80
CA ILE A 9 -79.77 2.74 41.06
C ILE A 9 -78.86 1.51 40.88
N VAL A 10 -79.33 0.48 40.18
CA VAL A 10 -78.54 -0.73 39.93
C VAL A 10 -77.37 -0.43 38.98
N ALA A 11 -77.60 0.36 37.93
CA ALA A 11 -76.54 0.78 37.01
C ALA A 11 -75.46 1.61 37.73
N TYR A 12 -75.84 2.56 38.59
CA TYR A 12 -74.89 3.33 39.39
C TYR A 12 -74.11 2.45 40.37
N SER A 13 -74.75 1.49 41.02
CA SER A 13 -74.07 0.56 41.93
C SER A 13 -73.06 -0.33 41.20
N VAL A 14 -73.37 -0.83 40.00
CA VAL A 14 -72.44 -1.64 39.20
C VAL A 14 -71.27 -0.81 38.69
N VAL A 15 -71.50 0.44 38.26
CA VAL A 15 -70.42 1.35 37.85
C VAL A 15 -69.52 1.73 39.03
N LEU A 16 -70.11 2.01 40.20
CA LEU A 16 -69.34 2.33 41.41
C LEU A 16 -68.50 1.13 41.89
N LEU A 17 -69.06 -0.07 41.81
CA LEU A 17 -68.36 -1.32 42.15
C LEU A 17 -67.25 -1.65 41.12
N ALA A 18 -67.47 -1.37 39.84
CA ALA A 18 -66.43 -1.55 38.81
C ALA A 18 -65.26 -0.56 38.99
N ILE A 19 -65.52 0.65 39.50
CA ILE A 19 -64.47 1.64 39.79
C ILE A 19 -63.63 1.24 41.01
N THR A 20 -64.20 0.54 42.00
CA THR A 20 -63.45 0.05 43.18
C THR A 20 -62.70 -1.26 42.94
N LEU A 21 -63.05 -2.01 41.90
CA LEU A 21 -62.39 -3.26 41.49
C LEU A 21 -61.34 -3.06 40.38
N LEU A 22 -61.09 -1.81 39.94
CA LEU A 22 -59.87 -1.52 39.20
C LEU A 22 -58.70 -1.85 40.13
N PRO A 23 -57.86 -2.86 39.81
CA PRO A 23 -56.66 -3.10 40.57
C PRO A 23 -55.91 -1.77 40.57
N ALA A 24 -55.57 -1.26 41.76
CA ALA A 24 -54.63 -0.17 41.94
C ALA A 24 -53.38 -0.61 41.18
N SER A 25 -53.31 -0.20 39.93
CA SER A 25 -52.26 -0.57 39.00
C SER A 25 -51.05 -0.02 39.68
N ALA A 26 -50.17 -0.92 40.13
CA ALA A 26 -48.98 -0.59 40.88
C ALA A 26 -48.40 0.69 40.30
N LEU A 27 -48.57 1.80 41.02
CA LEU A 27 -47.89 3.04 40.68
C LEU A 27 -46.43 2.61 40.67
N PRO A 28 -45.72 2.71 39.52
CA PRO A 28 -44.31 2.37 39.49
C PRO A 28 -43.66 3.12 40.65
N ALA A 29 -42.89 2.40 41.47
CA ALA A 29 -42.17 3.00 42.58
C ALA A 29 -41.55 4.31 42.09
N GLY A 30 -42.03 5.42 42.65
CA GLY A 30 -42.03 6.69 41.94
C GLY A 30 -40.63 7.19 41.63
N HIS A 31 -40.47 7.79 40.45
CA HIS A 31 -39.34 8.64 40.08
C HIS A 31 -38.98 9.70 41.16
N GLU A 32 -39.83 9.92 42.16
CA GLU A 32 -39.68 10.93 43.22
C GLU A 32 -38.43 10.77 44.11
N ASN A 33 -37.81 9.58 44.16
CA ASN A 33 -36.60 9.35 44.96
C ASN A 33 -35.29 9.38 44.17
N GLN A 34 -35.35 9.53 42.84
CA GLN A 34 -34.14 9.61 42.05
C GLN A 34 -33.50 10.99 42.22
N PRO A 35 -32.17 11.06 42.45
CA PRO A 35 -31.52 12.35 42.54
C PRO A 35 -31.58 13.05 41.18
N PHE A 36 -31.72 14.38 41.17
CA PHE A 36 -31.92 15.18 39.95
C PHE A 36 -30.87 14.92 38.85
N TRP A 37 -29.65 14.51 39.22
CA TRP A 37 -28.59 14.22 38.27
C TRP A 37 -28.80 12.90 37.54
N ALA A 38 -29.54 11.94 38.10
CA ALA A 38 -29.79 10.64 37.46
C ALA A 38 -30.67 10.74 36.20
N GLU A 39 -31.39 11.85 36.04
CA GLU A 39 -32.21 12.12 34.85
C GLU A 39 -31.40 12.67 33.66
N LYS A 40 -30.15 13.11 33.88
CA LYS A 40 -29.29 13.72 32.86
C LYS A 40 -28.19 12.75 32.46
N SER A 41 -27.82 12.72 31.17
CA SER A 41 -26.64 11.95 30.73
C SER A 41 -25.33 12.68 31.04
N ALA A 42 -25.29 14.00 30.86
CA ALA A 42 -24.14 14.84 31.20
C ALA A 42 -24.57 16.30 31.46
N PHE A 43 -23.78 17.02 32.24
CA PHE A 43 -23.93 18.46 32.46
C PHE A 43 -22.62 19.11 32.92
N VAL A 44 -22.47 20.41 32.71
CA VAL A 44 -21.30 21.18 33.15
C VAL A 44 -21.70 22.04 34.34
N GLU A 45 -20.88 22.04 35.38
CA GLU A 45 -21.05 22.89 36.55
C GLU A 45 -19.67 23.43 36.98
N GLY A 46 -19.51 24.76 36.90
CA GLY A 46 -18.21 25.41 37.11
C GLY A 46 -17.17 24.96 36.08
N ASP A 47 -16.01 24.52 36.57
CA ASP A 47 -14.88 24.05 35.75
C ASP A 47 -14.91 22.55 35.49
N ASP A 48 -15.98 21.86 35.87
CA ASP A 48 -16.11 20.42 35.81
C ASP A 48 -17.26 19.96 34.90
N LEU A 49 -16.99 18.91 34.13
CA LEU A 49 -17.98 18.13 33.41
C LEU A 49 -18.40 16.94 34.26
N PHE A 50 -19.71 16.79 34.42
CA PHE A 50 -20.32 15.65 35.08
C PHE A 50 -20.99 14.75 34.04
N VAL A 51 -20.79 13.45 34.16
CA VAL A 51 -21.35 12.43 33.27
C VAL A 51 -21.94 11.31 34.11
N VAL A 52 -23.11 10.83 33.72
CA VAL A 52 -23.84 9.78 34.44
C VAL A 52 -23.71 8.47 33.69
N GLY A 53 -23.09 7.50 34.34
CA GLY A 53 -23.09 6.13 33.90
C GLY A 53 -24.26 5.36 34.52
N VAL A 54 -24.97 4.58 33.71
CA VAL A 54 -26.13 3.80 34.16
C VAL A 54 -25.91 2.33 33.83
N ALA A 55 -26.12 1.46 34.81
CA ALA A 55 -26.17 0.02 34.64
C ALA A 55 -27.53 -0.51 35.11
N THR A 56 -28.33 -0.99 34.17
CA THR A 56 -29.64 -1.60 34.45
C THR A 56 -29.52 -3.11 34.57
N LYS A 57 -30.32 -3.72 35.45
CA LYS A 57 -30.45 -5.19 35.59
C LYS A 57 -29.15 -5.91 35.98
N ALA A 58 -28.30 -5.28 36.79
CA ALA A 58 -27.11 -5.94 37.34
C ALA A 58 -27.51 -7.03 38.35
N ARG A 59 -26.74 -8.13 38.43
CA ARG A 59 -27.05 -9.23 39.36
C ARG A 59 -26.66 -8.92 40.80
N SER A 60 -25.83 -7.90 40.99
CA SER A 60 -25.38 -7.42 42.29
C SER A 60 -25.04 -5.92 42.23
N PHE A 61 -25.02 -5.27 43.39
CA PHE A 61 -24.59 -3.88 43.52
C PHE A 61 -23.16 -3.65 43.01
N GLU A 62 -22.22 -4.55 43.31
CA GLU A 62 -20.83 -4.43 42.86
C GLU A 62 -20.70 -4.51 41.34
N GLU A 63 -21.39 -5.48 40.72
CA GLU A 63 -21.43 -5.60 39.27
C GLU A 63 -22.05 -4.35 38.63
N GLY A 64 -23.15 -3.84 39.19
CA GLY A 64 -23.80 -2.62 38.73
C GLY A 64 -22.89 -1.40 38.83
N ARG A 65 -22.17 -1.22 39.94
CA ARG A 65 -21.20 -0.12 40.13
C ARG A 65 -20.06 -0.14 39.12
N LYS A 66 -19.56 -1.33 38.78
CA LYS A 66 -18.53 -1.51 37.75
C LYS A 66 -19.08 -1.20 36.35
N GLN A 67 -20.24 -1.77 36.01
CA GLN A 67 -20.87 -1.54 34.71
C GLN A 67 -21.24 -0.06 34.52
N ALA A 68 -21.81 0.59 35.55
CA ALA A 68 -22.17 2.00 35.49
C ALA A 68 -20.94 2.88 35.29
N PHE A 69 -19.81 2.57 35.96
CA PHE A 69 -18.55 3.29 35.73
C PHE A 69 -18.06 3.17 34.27
N GLU A 70 -18.05 1.97 33.70
CA GLU A 70 -17.65 1.78 32.30
C GLU A 70 -18.61 2.46 31.31
N GLN A 71 -19.92 2.40 31.56
CA GLN A 71 -20.91 3.12 30.73
C GLN A 71 -20.72 4.63 30.82
N GLY A 72 -20.41 5.18 32.00
CA GLY A 72 -20.10 6.60 32.15
C GLY A 72 -18.82 7.01 31.41
N LYS A 73 -17.80 6.13 31.34
CA LYS A 73 -16.61 6.37 30.51
C LYS A 73 -16.96 6.44 29.02
N ILE A 74 -17.84 5.56 28.55
CA ILE A 74 -18.32 5.56 27.15
C ILE A 74 -19.07 6.86 26.86
N GLU A 75 -19.99 7.27 27.74
CA GLU A 75 -20.74 8.51 27.57
C GLU A 75 -19.81 9.74 27.57
N LEU A 76 -18.79 9.75 28.42
CA LEU A 76 -17.77 10.79 28.43
C LEU A 76 -16.95 10.83 27.13
N MET A 77 -16.57 9.67 26.58
CA MET A 77 -15.89 9.58 25.28
C MET A 77 -16.76 10.13 24.15
N ASN A 78 -18.06 9.78 24.16
CA ASN A 78 -19.02 10.24 23.17
C ASN A 78 -19.21 11.76 23.25
N TYR A 79 -19.41 12.29 24.47
CA TYR A 79 -19.58 13.72 24.71
C TYR A 79 -18.35 14.51 24.25
N ALA A 80 -17.16 14.04 24.62
CA ALA A 80 -15.91 14.74 24.30
C ALA A 80 -15.38 14.45 22.89
N GLN A 81 -15.99 13.51 22.15
CA GLN A 81 -15.52 13.01 20.85
C GLN A 81 -14.07 12.50 20.92
N ILE A 82 -13.70 11.83 22.01
CA ILE A 82 -12.36 11.29 22.24
C ILE A 82 -12.42 9.76 22.21
N THR A 83 -11.52 9.12 21.47
CA THR A 83 -11.48 7.66 21.31
C THR A 83 -10.77 6.92 22.45
N SER A 84 -9.91 7.59 23.22
CA SER A 84 -9.21 7.02 24.36
C SER A 84 -8.96 8.07 25.45
N LEU A 85 -9.57 7.89 26.62
CA LEU A 85 -9.42 8.78 27.78
C LEU A 85 -8.22 8.40 28.66
N GLU A 86 -7.98 7.09 28.82
CA GLU A 86 -6.93 6.56 29.70
C GLU A 86 -5.53 6.91 29.20
N ALA A 87 -5.32 6.86 27.88
CA ALA A 87 -4.04 7.21 27.25
C ALA A 87 -3.66 8.69 27.44
N GLN A 88 -4.59 9.53 27.88
CA GLN A 88 -4.40 10.99 27.95
C GLN A 88 -4.25 11.52 29.37
N GLY A 89 -4.11 10.63 30.37
CA GLY A 89 -3.89 11.01 31.76
C GLY A 89 -5.10 11.72 32.39
N LEU A 90 -6.28 11.51 31.84
CA LEU A 90 -7.52 12.06 32.37
C LEU A 90 -7.93 11.26 33.61
N VAL A 91 -8.02 11.95 34.76
CA VAL A 91 -8.50 11.35 36.00
C VAL A 91 -10.02 11.50 36.04
N ILE A 92 -10.72 10.37 36.11
CA ILE A 92 -12.18 10.31 36.20
C ILE A 92 -12.55 9.98 37.64
N GLU A 93 -13.17 10.94 38.33
CA GLU A 93 -13.55 10.79 39.73
C GLU A 93 -15.01 10.34 39.83
N THR A 94 -15.30 9.40 40.72
CA THR A 94 -16.70 9.13 41.10
C THR A 94 -17.11 10.06 42.22
N GLN A 95 -18.15 10.85 42.01
CA GLN A 95 -18.66 11.77 43.03
C GLN A 95 -19.80 11.15 43.84
N MET A 96 -20.77 10.55 43.15
CA MET A 96 -21.95 9.97 43.79
C MET A 96 -22.37 8.67 43.10
N THR A 97 -23.03 7.80 43.86
CA THR A 97 -23.64 6.56 43.37
C THR A 97 -25.04 6.47 43.94
N TYR A 98 -26.03 6.19 43.09
CA TYR A 98 -27.40 5.90 43.48
C TYR A 98 -27.75 4.49 43.01
N GLU A 99 -28.36 3.70 43.88
CA GLU A 99 -28.60 2.28 43.66
C GLU A 99 -30.08 1.98 43.94
N GLU A 100 -30.75 1.39 42.97
CA GLU A 100 -32.17 1.09 43.01
C GLU A 100 -32.38 -0.42 42.82
N PRO A 101 -32.84 -1.15 43.86
CA PRO A 101 -33.17 -2.56 43.72
C PRO A 101 -34.47 -2.71 42.92
N ASN A 102 -34.42 -3.54 41.88
CA ASN A 102 -35.57 -3.83 41.04
C ASN A 102 -36.40 -5.01 41.61
N PRO A 103 -37.72 -5.08 41.35
CA PRO A 103 -38.58 -6.16 41.84
C PRO A 103 -38.14 -7.57 41.40
N GLU A 104 -37.40 -7.70 40.30
CA GLU A 104 -36.90 -8.97 39.79
C GLU A 104 -35.65 -9.47 40.53
N GLY A 105 -35.21 -8.79 41.59
CA GLY A 105 -33.99 -9.10 42.33
C GLY A 105 -32.71 -8.67 41.63
N THR A 106 -32.81 -7.84 40.60
CA THR A 106 -31.67 -7.15 39.97
C THR A 106 -31.48 -5.76 40.57
N VAL A 107 -30.39 -5.09 40.25
CA VAL A 107 -30.12 -3.72 40.71
C VAL A 107 -29.87 -2.81 39.51
N THR A 108 -30.43 -1.61 39.56
CA THR A 108 -30.07 -0.50 38.68
C THR A 108 -29.13 0.44 39.42
N VAL A 109 -27.95 0.73 38.86
CA VAL A 109 -26.95 1.60 39.47
C VAL A 109 -26.68 2.78 38.58
N TYR A 110 -26.74 3.97 39.17
CA TYR A 110 -26.39 5.25 38.55
C TYR A 110 -25.12 5.77 39.21
N ARG A 111 -24.15 6.20 38.43
CA ARG A 111 -22.86 6.68 38.93
C ARG A 111 -22.51 8.01 38.29
N LEU A 112 -22.38 9.04 39.12
CA LEU A 112 -21.98 10.37 38.70
C LEU A 112 -20.46 10.47 38.66
N LEU A 113 -19.92 10.66 37.46
CA LEU A 113 -18.51 10.84 37.20
C LEU A 113 -18.21 12.31 36.99
N ARG A 114 -17.09 12.79 37.53
CA ARG A 114 -16.59 14.15 37.40
C ARG A 114 -15.26 14.16 36.68
N VAL A 115 -15.11 15.13 35.79
CA VAL A 115 -13.89 15.37 35.03
C VAL A 115 -13.63 16.87 34.90
N PRO A 116 -12.39 17.35 35.10
CA PRO A 116 -12.05 18.75 34.85
C PRO A 116 -12.23 19.11 33.38
N ALA A 117 -13.12 20.06 33.09
CA ALA A 117 -13.43 20.49 31.72
C ALA A 117 -12.20 21.09 31.02
N ALA A 118 -11.37 21.83 31.75
CA ALA A 118 -10.12 22.39 31.21
C ALA A 118 -9.16 21.31 30.65
N LYS A 119 -9.10 20.13 31.29
CA LYS A 119 -8.27 19.02 30.80
C LYS A 119 -8.85 18.40 29.54
N LEU A 120 -10.18 18.26 29.46
CA LEU A 120 -10.86 17.77 28.26
C LEU A 120 -10.64 18.70 27.07
N VAL A 121 -10.74 20.01 27.26
CA VAL A 121 -10.47 21.00 26.21
C VAL A 121 -9.01 20.93 25.76
N ALA A 122 -8.06 20.81 26.68
CA ALA A 122 -6.65 20.66 26.34
C ALA A 122 -6.37 19.39 25.52
N ILE A 123 -7.02 18.28 25.87
CA ILE A 123 -6.97 17.01 25.12
C ILE A 123 -7.53 17.19 23.71
N GLN A 124 -8.71 17.78 23.58
CA GLN A 124 -9.32 18.05 22.26
C GLN A 124 -8.43 18.94 21.40
N GLY A 125 -7.82 19.98 22.00
CA GLY A 125 -6.85 20.84 21.33
C GLY A 125 -5.68 20.04 20.74
N ARG A 126 -5.05 19.17 21.53
CA ARG A 126 -3.96 18.32 21.07
C ARG A 126 -4.36 17.35 19.97
N LEU A 127 -5.54 16.73 20.08
CA LEU A 127 -6.06 15.83 19.05
C LEU A 127 -6.30 16.57 17.73
N ASN A 128 -6.85 17.78 17.80
CA ASN A 128 -7.06 18.63 16.62
C ASN A 128 -5.73 19.07 15.99
N GLU A 129 -4.73 19.44 16.80
CA GLU A 129 -3.38 19.75 16.32
C GLU A 129 -2.72 18.56 15.65
N GLN A 130 -2.82 17.37 16.24
CA GLN A 130 -2.29 16.14 15.66
C GLN A 130 -2.99 15.80 14.34
N ALA A 131 -4.32 15.92 14.27
CA ALA A 131 -5.08 15.70 13.05
C ALA A 131 -4.64 16.66 11.93
N ARG A 132 -4.44 17.95 12.25
CA ARG A 132 -3.91 18.94 11.30
C ARG A 132 -2.49 18.62 10.85
N GLY A 133 -1.62 18.16 11.76
CA GLY A 133 -0.27 17.72 11.40
C GLY A 133 -0.28 16.52 10.47
N GLN A 134 -1.16 15.55 10.72
CA GLN A 134 -1.35 14.40 9.83
C GLN A 134 -1.87 14.81 8.46
N GLU A 135 -2.87 15.69 8.40
CA GLU A 135 -3.40 16.23 7.15
C GLU A 135 -2.32 16.94 6.32
N GLN A 136 -1.50 17.78 6.96
CA GLN A 136 -0.37 18.44 6.30
C GLN A 136 0.66 17.44 5.77
N SER A 137 0.97 16.38 6.53
CA SER A 137 1.90 15.33 6.10
C SER A 137 1.35 14.55 4.90
N LEU A 138 0.05 14.27 4.90
CA LEU A 138 -0.64 13.56 3.81
C LEU A 138 -0.72 14.43 2.56
N GLU A 139 -0.98 15.73 2.71
CA GLU A 139 -0.97 16.68 1.59
C GLU A 139 0.43 16.83 1.00
N LYS A 140 1.48 16.86 1.83
CA LYS A 140 2.88 16.85 1.33
C LYS A 140 3.17 15.57 0.54
N ALA A 141 2.80 14.40 1.06
CA ALA A 141 2.98 13.13 0.35
C ALA A 141 2.22 13.11 -0.99
N ARG A 142 1.02 13.70 -1.02
CA ARG A 142 0.23 13.85 -2.25
C ARG A 142 0.94 14.73 -3.28
N GLN A 143 1.52 15.85 -2.86
CA GLN A 143 2.27 16.75 -3.74
C GLN A 143 3.53 16.09 -4.31
N GLU A 144 4.26 15.33 -3.48
CA GLU A 144 5.43 14.56 -3.92
C GLU A 144 5.04 13.52 -4.97
N LEU A 145 3.93 12.81 -4.77
CA LEU A 145 3.42 11.82 -5.72
C LEU A 145 3.04 12.47 -7.07
N ILE A 146 2.40 13.64 -7.04
CA ILE A 146 2.08 14.41 -8.25
C ILE A 146 3.36 14.83 -8.99
N ALA A 147 4.40 15.27 -8.25
CA ALA A 147 5.68 15.65 -8.84
C ALA A 147 6.38 14.45 -9.50
N LEU A 148 6.37 13.28 -8.84
CA LEU A 148 6.90 12.04 -9.39
C LEU A 148 6.16 11.61 -10.65
N GLN A 149 4.82 11.69 -10.66
CA GLN A 149 4.01 11.37 -11.83
C GLN A 149 4.38 12.26 -13.03
N ARG A 150 4.56 13.57 -12.81
CA ARG A 150 5.01 14.49 -13.88
C ARG A 150 6.40 14.14 -14.39
N SER A 151 7.33 13.82 -13.50
CA SER A 151 8.69 13.40 -13.90
C SER A 151 8.68 12.12 -14.72
N LEU A 152 7.81 11.14 -14.38
CA LEU A 152 7.66 9.91 -15.16
C LEU A 152 7.11 10.19 -16.57
N ILE A 153 6.11 11.07 -16.70
CA ILE A 153 5.56 11.47 -17.99
C ILE A 153 6.64 12.15 -18.85
N GLU A 154 7.43 13.04 -18.27
CA GLU A 154 8.54 13.71 -18.97
C GLU A 154 9.58 12.70 -19.46
N LYS A 155 9.98 11.75 -18.61
CA LYS A 155 10.90 10.66 -18.98
C LYS A 155 10.33 9.79 -20.10
N GLN A 156 9.03 9.48 -20.06
CA GLN A 156 8.37 8.72 -21.12
C GLN A 156 8.41 9.48 -22.45
N ASN A 157 8.06 10.76 -22.45
CA ASN A 157 8.11 11.60 -23.65
C ASN A 157 9.54 11.70 -24.22
N ALA A 158 10.56 11.82 -23.36
CA ALA A 158 11.96 11.81 -23.78
C ALA A 158 12.38 10.47 -24.40
N LEU A 159 11.87 9.35 -23.85
CA LEU A 159 12.13 8.01 -24.37
C LEU A 159 11.45 7.80 -25.74
N GLU A 160 10.21 8.27 -25.90
CA GLU A 160 9.48 8.25 -27.18
C GLU A 160 10.20 9.09 -28.24
N GLY A 161 10.71 10.27 -27.86
CA GLY A 161 11.59 11.09 -28.71
C GLY A 161 12.87 10.36 -29.12
N HIS A 162 13.46 9.57 -28.22
CA HIS A 162 14.64 8.77 -28.56
C HIS A 162 14.30 7.62 -29.52
N SER A 163 13.17 6.94 -29.31
CA SER A 163 12.70 5.85 -30.18
C SER A 163 12.46 6.31 -31.61
N THR A 164 11.82 7.48 -31.79
CA THR A 164 11.60 8.05 -33.14
C THR A 164 12.91 8.41 -33.83
N SER A 165 13.90 8.94 -33.10
CA SER A 165 15.25 9.21 -33.64
C SER A 165 15.97 7.93 -34.07
N LEU A 166 15.87 6.85 -33.28
CA LEU A 166 16.44 5.55 -33.64
C LEU A 166 15.76 4.95 -34.87
N GLN A 167 14.44 5.09 -34.98
CA GLN A 167 13.67 4.64 -36.14
C GLN A 167 14.09 5.40 -37.40
N GLU A 168 14.30 6.72 -37.33
CA GLU A 168 14.80 7.51 -38.45
C GLU A 168 16.21 7.05 -38.88
N LYS A 169 17.11 6.80 -37.93
CA LYS A 169 18.45 6.27 -38.23
C LYS A 169 18.37 4.89 -38.89
N SER A 170 17.49 4.02 -38.42
CA SER A 170 17.25 2.70 -39.02
C SER A 170 16.80 2.82 -40.47
N GLN A 171 15.83 3.69 -40.77
CA GLN A 171 15.36 3.93 -42.14
C GLN A 171 16.47 4.48 -43.05
N ARG A 172 17.36 5.34 -42.54
CA ARG A 172 18.52 5.82 -43.30
C ARG A 172 19.50 4.69 -43.63
N ILE A 173 19.78 3.81 -42.68
CA ILE A 173 20.64 2.64 -42.89
C ILE A 173 20.03 1.72 -43.95
N GLU A 174 18.72 1.46 -43.88
CA GLU A 174 18.02 0.63 -44.86
C GLU A 174 18.09 1.25 -46.28
N MET A 175 17.94 2.57 -46.39
CA MET A 175 18.08 3.28 -47.66
C MET A 175 19.50 3.16 -48.22
N GLN A 176 20.52 3.33 -47.37
CA GLN A 176 21.92 3.15 -47.76
C GLN A 176 22.20 1.72 -48.23
N GLN A 177 21.64 0.72 -47.54
CA GLN A 177 21.79 -0.68 -47.92
C GLN A 177 21.18 -0.97 -49.30
N ARG A 178 19.98 -0.43 -49.59
CA ARG A 178 19.36 -0.54 -50.92
C ARG A 178 20.18 0.15 -52.02
N GLN A 179 20.83 1.28 -51.72
CA GLN A 179 21.74 1.95 -52.66
C GLN A 179 22.95 1.07 -52.98
N VAL A 180 23.58 0.49 -51.96
CA VAL A 180 24.72 -0.43 -52.13
C VAL A 180 24.32 -1.65 -52.95
N GLU A 181 23.17 -2.28 -52.64
CA GLU A 181 22.66 -3.39 -53.45
C GLU A 181 22.40 -3.00 -54.90
N GLY A 182 21.86 -1.80 -55.14
CA GLY A 182 21.66 -1.27 -56.49
C GLY A 182 22.97 -1.12 -57.27
N LEU A 183 24.02 -0.58 -56.63
CA LEU A 183 25.35 -0.48 -57.21
C LEU A 183 25.96 -1.85 -57.50
N LEU A 184 25.82 -2.82 -56.57
CA LEU A 184 26.28 -4.19 -56.77
C LEU A 184 25.57 -4.87 -57.95
N LYS A 185 24.25 -4.68 -58.11
CA LYS A 185 23.51 -5.18 -59.27
C LYS A 185 23.97 -4.54 -60.58
N GLN A 186 24.23 -3.24 -60.58
CA GLN A 186 24.78 -2.56 -61.76
C GLN A 186 26.17 -3.09 -62.12
N LEU A 187 27.03 -3.34 -61.12
CA LEU A 187 28.33 -3.97 -61.33
C LEU A 187 28.19 -5.38 -61.91
N ALA A 188 27.27 -6.20 -61.38
CA ALA A 188 27.01 -7.55 -61.88
C ALA A 188 26.55 -7.57 -63.35
N ILE A 189 25.68 -6.64 -63.77
CA ILE A 189 25.23 -6.51 -65.17
C ILE A 189 26.37 -6.00 -66.08
N LYS A 190 27.27 -5.17 -65.54
CA LYS A 190 28.36 -4.53 -66.28
C LYS A 190 29.60 -5.41 -66.39
N ILE A 191 29.64 -6.57 -65.72
CA ILE A 191 30.54 -7.68 -66.03
C ILE A 191 29.84 -8.48 -67.14
N PRO A 192 30.17 -8.27 -68.43
CA PRO A 192 29.60 -9.10 -69.47
C PRO A 192 30.18 -10.50 -69.30
N GLU A 193 29.38 -11.53 -69.52
CA GLU A 193 29.88 -12.84 -69.92
C GLU A 193 30.60 -12.67 -71.27
N SER A 194 31.82 -12.14 -71.24
CA SER A 194 32.70 -12.06 -72.40
C SER A 194 33.44 -13.39 -72.52
N THR A 195 32.68 -14.47 -72.74
CA THR A 195 33.16 -15.48 -73.66
C THR A 195 32.87 -14.98 -75.07
N THR A 196 33.97 -14.65 -75.76
CA THR A 196 34.14 -14.46 -77.21
C THR A 196 33.53 -13.21 -77.89
N SER A 197 34.40 -12.21 -78.13
CA SER A 197 34.60 -11.51 -79.42
C SER A 197 34.75 -9.98 -79.30
N THR A 198 36.01 -9.59 -79.09
CA THR A 198 36.78 -8.54 -79.77
C THR A 198 36.11 -7.25 -80.29
N LYS A 199 36.75 -6.15 -79.86
CA LYS A 199 36.90 -4.80 -80.46
C LYS A 199 35.96 -3.67 -80.04
N GLY A 200 36.56 -2.75 -79.28
CA GLY A 200 36.35 -1.31 -79.46
C GLY A 200 35.47 -0.64 -78.41
N GLY A 201 36.03 -0.35 -77.25
CA GLY A 201 35.36 0.48 -76.25
C GLY A 201 36.08 0.43 -74.91
N SER A 202 37.24 1.07 -74.83
CA SER A 202 38.09 1.16 -73.65
C SER A 202 37.32 1.78 -72.47
N ARG A 203 36.70 0.94 -71.64
CA ARG A 203 36.29 1.29 -70.28
C ARG A 203 37.44 0.90 -69.37
N ASN A 204 38.14 1.92 -68.85
CA ASN A 204 39.31 1.75 -67.99
C ASN A 204 39.00 0.81 -66.81
N PRO A 205 39.61 -0.40 -66.77
CA PRO A 205 39.45 -1.34 -65.66
C PRO A 205 39.95 -0.74 -64.33
N ASP A 206 40.84 0.24 -64.40
CA ASP A 206 41.39 0.96 -63.25
C ASP A 206 40.31 1.68 -62.43
N SER A 207 39.27 2.23 -63.08
CA SER A 207 38.21 2.97 -62.36
C SER A 207 37.31 2.07 -61.50
N LEU A 208 37.16 0.80 -61.86
CA LEU A 208 36.30 -0.14 -61.13
C LEU A 208 37.07 -0.78 -59.98
N MET A 209 38.35 -1.05 -60.19
CA MET A 209 39.27 -1.47 -59.12
C MET A 209 39.36 -0.41 -58.03
N GLU A 210 39.42 0.88 -58.41
CA GLU A 210 39.47 1.98 -57.44
C GLU A 210 38.17 2.08 -56.62
N GLN A 211 37.00 1.85 -57.25
CA GLN A 211 35.71 1.81 -56.55
C GLN A 211 35.60 0.62 -55.58
N LEU A 212 36.08 -0.57 -55.96
CA LEU A 212 36.12 -1.74 -55.09
C LEU A 212 37.02 -1.49 -53.88
N LYS A 213 38.22 -0.96 -54.12
CA LYS A 213 39.18 -0.61 -53.06
C LYS A 213 38.61 0.45 -52.11
N GLN A 214 37.85 1.41 -52.64
CA GLN A 214 37.18 2.42 -51.81
C GLN A 214 36.03 1.82 -50.98
N ALA A 215 35.25 0.89 -51.54
CA ALA A 215 34.18 0.20 -50.81
C ALA A 215 34.74 -0.72 -49.71
N GLU A 216 35.84 -1.42 -49.98
CA GLU A 216 36.55 -2.24 -49.00
C GLU A 216 37.07 -1.38 -47.84
N ALA A 217 37.71 -0.25 -48.15
CA ALA A 217 38.16 0.69 -47.13
C ALA A 217 37.01 1.27 -46.27
N GLN A 218 35.81 1.45 -46.86
CA GLN A 218 34.63 1.89 -46.11
C GLN A 218 34.08 0.80 -45.17
N LEU A 219 34.07 -0.46 -45.62
CA LEU A 219 33.66 -1.60 -44.77
C LEU A 219 34.60 -1.77 -43.58
N ASP A 220 35.92 -1.72 -43.82
CA ASP A 220 36.94 -1.76 -42.76
C ASP A 220 36.75 -0.63 -41.73
N ALA A 221 36.40 0.58 -42.20
CA ALA A 221 36.14 1.71 -41.32
C ALA A 221 34.88 1.50 -40.46
N GLN A 222 33.82 0.91 -41.02
CA GLN A 222 32.60 0.58 -40.26
C GLN A 222 32.86 -0.53 -39.23
N GLU A 223 33.62 -1.56 -39.59
CA GLU A 223 33.96 -2.65 -38.67
C GLU A 223 34.78 -2.13 -37.47
N ARG A 224 35.74 -1.24 -37.72
CA ARG A 224 36.49 -0.58 -36.63
C ARG A 224 35.58 0.21 -35.69
N LEU A 225 34.62 0.96 -36.24
CA LEU A 225 33.70 1.76 -35.44
C LEU A 225 32.77 0.89 -34.58
N LEU A 226 32.27 -0.22 -35.13
CA LEU A 226 31.47 -1.20 -34.37
C LEU A 226 32.29 -1.87 -33.26
N SER A 227 33.54 -2.23 -33.56
CA SER A 227 34.47 -2.79 -32.57
C SER A 227 34.74 -1.81 -31.42
N GLU A 228 34.95 -0.52 -31.73
CA GLU A 228 35.14 0.53 -30.72
C GLU A 228 33.90 0.72 -29.83
N ILE A 229 32.71 0.73 -30.42
CA ILE A 229 31.44 0.83 -29.66
C ILE A 229 31.27 -0.38 -28.73
N SER A 230 31.51 -1.58 -29.23
CA SER A 230 31.43 -2.82 -28.45
C SER A 230 32.41 -2.80 -27.28
N LEU A 231 33.66 -2.38 -27.53
CA LEU A 231 34.69 -2.29 -26.50
C LEU A 231 34.34 -1.25 -25.43
N ARG A 232 33.82 -0.09 -25.84
CA ARG A 232 33.34 0.96 -24.92
C ARG A 232 32.15 0.47 -24.09
N ALA A 233 31.21 -0.25 -24.69
CA ALA A 233 30.07 -0.82 -23.97
C ALA A 233 30.53 -1.85 -22.94
N LYS A 234 31.43 -2.77 -23.33
CA LYS A 234 32.04 -3.75 -22.42
C LYS A 234 32.75 -3.06 -21.25
N SER A 235 33.54 -2.03 -21.52
CA SER A 235 34.22 -1.25 -20.48
C SER A 235 33.27 -0.59 -19.49
N ARG A 236 32.10 -0.09 -19.94
CA ARG A 236 31.08 0.48 -19.04
C ARG A 236 30.47 -0.57 -18.12
N ILE A 237 30.13 -1.75 -18.67
CA ILE A 237 29.60 -2.86 -17.88
C ILE A 237 30.60 -3.28 -16.80
N THR A 238 31.88 -3.46 -17.16
CA THR A 238 32.91 -3.84 -16.17
C THR A 238 33.14 -2.74 -15.13
N GLN A 239 33.03 -1.48 -15.52
CA GLN A 239 33.15 -0.34 -14.59
C GLN A 239 31.97 -0.27 -13.62
N GLU A 240 30.75 -0.54 -14.10
CA GLU A 240 29.54 -0.63 -13.26
C GLU A 240 29.64 -1.81 -12.31
N GLU A 241 30.04 -3.00 -12.79
CA GLU A 241 30.26 -4.19 -11.96
C GLU A 241 31.27 -3.92 -10.82
N HIS A 242 32.39 -3.27 -11.11
CA HIS A 242 33.36 -2.87 -10.07
C HIS A 242 32.82 -1.78 -9.13
N GLY A 243 31.95 -0.89 -9.63
CA GLY A 243 31.24 0.08 -8.80
C GLY A 243 30.34 -0.61 -7.77
N PHE A 244 29.56 -1.58 -8.24
CA PHE A 244 28.71 -2.43 -7.40
C PHE A 244 29.53 -3.22 -6.37
N GLU A 245 30.63 -3.85 -6.79
CA GLU A 245 31.50 -4.61 -5.88
C GLU A 245 32.08 -3.72 -4.77
N LYS A 246 32.46 -2.47 -5.08
CA LYS A 246 32.92 -1.49 -4.08
C LYS A 246 31.80 -1.05 -3.14
N GLN A 247 30.59 -0.80 -3.65
CA GLN A 247 29.44 -0.41 -2.83
C GLN A 247 29.00 -1.53 -1.87
N CYS A 248 29.01 -2.78 -2.33
CA CYS A 248 28.71 -3.94 -1.51
C CYS A 248 29.64 -4.10 -0.30
N LYS A 249 30.91 -3.65 -0.37
CA LYS A 249 31.85 -3.72 0.77
C LYS A 249 31.43 -2.87 1.96
N TYR A 250 30.60 -1.85 1.75
CA TYR A 250 30.11 -0.98 2.82
C TYR A 250 28.80 -1.47 3.44
N LEU A 251 28.21 -2.55 2.91
CA LEU A 251 27.02 -3.15 3.48
C LEU A 251 27.41 -3.99 4.71
N HIS A 252 26.88 -3.60 5.86
CA HIS A 252 27.05 -4.33 7.10
C HIS A 252 25.76 -5.03 7.50
N TYR A 253 25.93 -6.14 8.21
CA TYR A 253 24.82 -6.89 8.75
C TYR A 253 24.06 -6.06 9.80
N GLY A 254 22.73 -5.99 9.67
CA GLY A 254 21.86 -5.22 10.58
C GLY A 254 21.44 -3.84 10.06
N MET A 255 21.90 -3.43 8.88
CA MET A 255 21.45 -2.20 8.24
C MET A 255 19.96 -2.23 7.88
N THR A 256 19.27 -1.09 8.00
CA THR A 256 17.87 -0.93 7.58
C THR A 256 17.77 -0.82 6.05
N GLU A 257 16.56 -0.96 5.52
CA GLU A 257 16.31 -0.85 4.07
C GLU A 257 16.74 0.52 3.53
N GLU A 258 16.52 1.59 4.29
CA GLU A 258 16.90 2.95 3.95
C GLU A 258 18.42 3.12 3.89
N GLU A 259 19.16 2.49 4.81
CA GLU A 259 20.62 2.52 4.84
C GLU A 259 21.23 1.77 3.66
N VAL A 260 20.69 0.58 3.34
CA VAL A 260 21.09 -0.17 2.15
C VAL A 260 20.79 0.61 0.88
N ARG A 261 19.61 1.24 0.80
CA ARG A 261 19.21 2.09 -0.33
C ARG A 261 20.07 3.34 -0.47
N ALA A 262 20.56 3.90 0.64
CA ALA A 262 21.49 5.03 0.60
C ALA A 262 22.87 4.64 0.03
N ILE A 263 23.31 3.39 0.25
CA ILE A 263 24.61 2.88 -0.22
C ILE A 263 24.53 2.37 -1.67
N MET A 264 23.48 1.60 -2.00
CA MET A 264 23.30 0.94 -3.30
C MET A 264 22.49 1.77 -4.30
N GLY A 265 21.88 2.86 -3.84
CA GLY A 265 20.88 3.62 -4.58
C GLY A 265 19.50 2.96 -4.57
N THR A 266 18.50 3.67 -5.10
CA THR A 266 17.20 3.08 -5.40
C THR A 266 17.37 2.04 -6.51
N PRO A 267 16.96 0.77 -6.32
CA PRO A 267 17.01 -0.21 -7.38
C PRO A 267 16.28 0.37 -8.59
N HIS A 268 16.95 0.41 -9.74
CA HIS A 268 16.26 0.73 -10.98
C HIS A 268 15.12 -0.26 -11.11
N ALA A 269 13.91 0.24 -11.30
CA ALA A 269 12.76 -0.60 -11.57
C ALA A 269 13.09 -1.39 -12.84
N VAL A 270 13.64 -2.59 -12.65
CA VAL A 270 13.77 -3.57 -13.72
C VAL A 270 12.32 -3.81 -14.09
N ASN A 271 11.92 -3.34 -15.29
CA ASN A 271 10.61 -3.65 -15.86
C ASN A 271 10.38 -5.13 -15.58
N ALA A 272 9.38 -5.43 -14.76
CA ALA A 272 9.10 -6.80 -14.35
C ALA A 272 9.11 -7.66 -15.61
N VAL A 273 10.15 -8.48 -15.76
CA VAL A 273 10.31 -9.34 -16.92
C VAL A 273 9.05 -10.19 -16.93
N THR A 274 8.21 -9.96 -17.93
CA THR A 274 6.92 -10.62 -17.98
C THR A 274 7.15 -12.12 -18.09
N LEU A 275 6.35 -12.92 -17.39
CA LEU A 275 6.45 -14.38 -17.33
C LEU A 275 6.62 -15.05 -18.72
N THR A 276 6.12 -14.39 -19.77
CA THR A 276 6.23 -14.78 -21.17
C THR A 276 7.66 -14.77 -21.71
N ASP A 277 8.48 -13.77 -21.35
CA ASP A 277 9.85 -13.62 -21.88
C ASP A 277 10.80 -14.71 -21.35
N ILE A 278 10.53 -15.18 -20.13
CA ILE A 278 11.28 -16.27 -19.49
C ILE A 278 10.87 -17.63 -20.07
N THR A 279 9.58 -17.79 -20.42
CA THR A 279 9.03 -19.06 -20.94
C THR A 279 9.57 -19.38 -22.34
N ASP A 280 9.73 -18.37 -23.20
CA ASP A 280 10.24 -18.57 -24.56
C ASP A 280 11.74 -18.90 -24.62
N ASN A 281 12.52 -18.44 -23.63
CA ASN A 281 13.95 -18.69 -23.57
C ASN A 281 14.26 -20.09 -23.00
N ILE A 282 13.45 -20.58 -22.05
CA ILE A 282 13.58 -21.91 -21.45
C ILE A 282 13.16 -23.02 -22.43
N ASN A 283 12.11 -22.79 -23.24
CA ASN A 283 11.66 -23.77 -24.23
C ASN A 283 12.68 -24.05 -25.34
N ARG A 284 13.62 -23.13 -25.60
CA ARG A 284 14.70 -23.34 -26.59
C ARG A 284 15.85 -24.22 -26.07
N HIS A 285 15.97 -24.45 -24.76
CA HIS A 285 17.17 -25.07 -24.17
C HIS A 285 16.95 -26.32 -23.29
N SER A 286 15.71 -26.74 -23.03
CA SER A 286 15.44 -27.86 -22.11
C SER A 286 15.41 -29.26 -22.76
N LYS A 287 16.58 -29.87 -22.97
CA LYS A 287 16.77 -31.34 -23.01
C LYS A 287 17.70 -31.87 -21.91
N ARG A 288 18.02 -31.07 -20.89
CA ARG A 288 18.82 -31.51 -19.73
C ARG A 288 18.02 -31.38 -18.44
N SER A 289 18.12 -32.42 -17.62
CA SER A 289 17.53 -32.60 -16.30
C SER A 289 17.50 -31.31 -15.47
N ILE A 290 16.31 -30.94 -14.99
CA ILE A 290 16.06 -29.72 -14.23
C ILE A 290 16.66 -29.88 -12.82
N SER A 291 17.81 -29.26 -12.59
CA SER A 291 18.26 -28.86 -11.26
C SER A 291 17.38 -27.70 -10.78
N GLY A 292 16.79 -27.79 -9.60
CA GLY A 292 16.02 -26.70 -9.01
C GLY A 292 16.85 -25.42 -8.90
N ILE A 293 16.23 -24.27 -9.16
CA ILE A 293 16.85 -22.96 -8.94
C ILE A 293 16.55 -22.60 -7.48
N ASP A 294 17.58 -22.70 -6.63
CA ASP A 294 17.48 -22.25 -5.25
C ASP A 294 17.96 -20.79 -5.20
N HIS A 295 17.05 -19.86 -4.89
CA HIS A 295 17.39 -18.47 -4.60
C HIS A 295 17.44 -18.24 -3.09
N PHE A 296 18.53 -17.65 -2.61
CA PHE A 296 18.74 -17.38 -1.20
C PHE A 296 18.90 -15.88 -0.98
N TRP A 297 18.27 -15.37 0.07
CA TRP A 297 18.53 -14.02 0.59
C TRP A 297 18.55 -14.04 2.11
N ARG A 298 19.12 -13.00 2.74
CA ARG A 298 19.23 -12.89 4.19
C ARG A 298 18.51 -11.68 4.73
N TYR A 299 17.86 -11.87 5.88
CA TYR A 299 17.18 -10.82 6.63
C TYR A 299 17.27 -11.14 8.13
N ASN A 300 17.67 -10.19 8.98
CA ASN A 300 17.79 -10.40 10.44
C ASN A 300 18.50 -11.71 10.88
N GLY A 301 19.55 -12.13 10.16
CA GLY A 301 20.43 -13.23 10.62
C GLY A 301 19.90 -14.60 10.29
N ARG A 302 18.82 -14.61 9.52
CA ARG A 302 18.15 -15.78 9.04
C ARG A 302 18.34 -15.83 7.54
N THR A 303 18.74 -16.99 7.04
CA THR A 303 18.83 -17.24 5.60
C THR A 303 17.47 -17.76 5.15
N TYR A 304 16.87 -17.04 4.22
CA TYR A 304 15.62 -17.40 3.58
C TYR A 304 15.95 -18.03 2.24
N GLY A 305 15.54 -19.28 2.06
CA GLY A 305 15.62 -19.98 0.79
C GLY A 305 14.24 -20.04 0.16
N LEU A 306 14.18 -19.72 -1.13
CA LEU A 306 13.03 -20.00 -1.98
C LEU A 306 13.44 -21.11 -2.95
N ARG A 307 12.87 -22.30 -2.74
CA ARG A 307 12.97 -23.38 -3.73
C ARG A 307 11.81 -23.26 -4.70
N LEU A 308 12.15 -22.99 -5.95
CA LEU A 308 11.20 -22.97 -7.05
C LEU A 308 11.25 -24.31 -7.77
N ALA A 309 10.15 -25.07 -7.71
CA ALA A 309 9.99 -26.28 -8.50
C ALA A 309 9.33 -25.91 -9.83
N LEU A 310 10.01 -26.24 -10.92
CA LEU A 310 9.51 -26.01 -12.27
C LEU A 310 8.71 -27.24 -12.71
N THR A 311 7.41 -27.07 -12.88
CA THR A 311 6.53 -28.12 -13.43
C THR A 311 6.15 -27.77 -14.88
N LYS A 312 5.65 -28.75 -15.63
CA LYS A 312 5.18 -28.54 -17.01
C LYS A 312 4.06 -27.50 -17.14
N THR A 313 3.41 -27.12 -16.04
CA THR A 313 2.29 -26.18 -16.00
C THR A 313 2.61 -24.84 -15.31
N GLY A 314 3.87 -24.61 -14.92
CA GLY A 314 4.29 -23.35 -14.30
C GLY A 314 5.29 -23.50 -13.15
N ILE A 315 5.64 -22.37 -12.54
CA ILE A 315 6.50 -22.28 -11.35
C ILE A 315 5.66 -22.55 -10.11
N LEU A 316 5.99 -23.61 -9.37
CA LEU A 316 5.43 -23.89 -8.06
C LEU A 316 6.44 -23.40 -7.00
N ILE A 317 6.03 -22.48 -6.13
CA ILE A 317 6.80 -22.19 -4.92
C ILE A 317 6.66 -23.40 -4.00
N GLU A 318 7.68 -24.25 -3.97
CA GLU A 318 7.61 -25.53 -3.30
C GLU A 318 7.75 -25.36 -1.79
N LYS A 319 8.70 -24.51 -1.35
CA LYS A 319 8.95 -24.29 0.09
C LYS A 319 9.75 -23.01 0.33
N THR A 320 9.30 -22.20 1.29
CA THR A 320 10.13 -21.22 1.99
C THR A 320 10.70 -21.86 3.24
N PHE A 321 12.02 -21.82 3.40
CA PHE A 321 12.67 -22.32 4.62
C PHE A 321 13.63 -21.31 5.21
N VAL A 322 13.70 -21.33 6.54
CA VAL A 322 14.55 -20.47 7.36
C VAL A 322 15.67 -21.33 7.91
N LEU A 323 16.92 -21.12 7.46
CA LEU A 323 18.07 -21.85 7.97
C LEU A 323 18.60 -21.14 9.24
N PRO A 324 18.67 -21.83 10.40
CA PRO A 324 19.31 -21.31 11.59
C PRO A 324 20.83 -21.50 11.45
N GLY A 325 21.57 -20.42 11.19
CA GLY A 325 23.03 -20.49 11.13
C GLY A 325 23.63 -19.29 10.42
N GLY A 326 24.40 -18.49 11.17
CA GLY A 326 25.13 -17.34 10.65
C GLY A 326 26.26 -17.77 9.73
N GLY A 327 26.45 -17.05 8.62
CA GLY A 327 27.68 -17.20 7.84
C GLY A 327 27.74 -16.26 6.65
N GLY A 328 28.31 -15.06 6.79
CA GLY A 328 28.80 -14.18 5.70
C GLY A 328 27.81 -13.81 4.58
N LEU A 329 27.56 -12.52 4.35
CA LEU A 329 26.96 -12.08 3.08
C LEU A 329 27.95 -12.44 1.96
N ASP A 330 27.62 -13.41 1.12
CA ASP A 330 28.40 -13.73 -0.08
C ASP A 330 27.76 -12.98 -1.24
N CYS A 331 28.37 -11.86 -1.62
CA CYS A 331 28.06 -11.12 -2.84
C CYS A 331 28.98 -11.66 -3.93
N LYS A 332 28.57 -12.75 -4.58
CA LYS A 332 29.21 -13.29 -5.78
C LYS A 332 28.24 -13.32 -6.93
#